data_AF-A0A535DSM4-F1
#
_entry.id   AF-A0A535DSM4-F1
#
_cell.length_a   1.000
_cell.length_b   1.000
_cell.length_c   1.000
_cell.angle_alpha   90.00
_cell.angle_beta   90.00
_cell.angle_gamma   90.00
#
_symmetry.space_group_name_H-M   'P 1'
#
loop_
_entity.id
_entity.type
_entity.pdbx_description
1 polymer ?
#
loop_
_entity_poly.entity_id
_entity_poly.type
_entity_poly.pdbx_seq_one_letter_code
_entity_poly.pdbx_strand_id
1 'polypeptide(L)'
;MTWLGLWEIGAAEEVVMDYRFSVDEDAFRGEVKEFLRGAIPEDWDYDPFELTGETWDFAKEFTKKLASKGWVAPAWPKEYGGQGMGYMKQVVLSEELAYSRAPNTALIGVTYAGPTIIVYGNEEQKQQFIPGITSGDIVWCQGYSERNAGSDIAWLQRRAVRDGDDYVILTGASSWLGQTRTRRNTRGSATSSRQWTLRASA
;
A
#
# COMPACT_ATOMS: atom_id res chain seq x y z
N MET A 1 66.14 27.54 -15.97
CA MET A 1 65.11 26.76 -15.23
C MET A 1 63.92 27.68 -15.01
N THR A 2 62.90 27.57 -15.86
CA THR A 2 61.61 28.24 -15.65
C THR A 2 60.54 27.16 -15.71
N TRP A 3 60.05 26.79 -14.53
CA TRP A 3 58.86 25.98 -14.34
C TRP A 3 57.64 26.84 -14.66
N LEU A 4 56.91 26.50 -15.72
CA LEU A 4 55.56 27.01 -15.98
C LEU A 4 54.63 25.79 -16.01
N GLY A 5 54.01 25.51 -14.86
CA GLY A 5 52.93 24.55 -14.75
C GLY A 5 51.65 25.14 -15.33
N LEU A 6 51.21 24.60 -16.47
CA LEU A 6 49.86 24.78 -16.99
C LEU A 6 48.93 23.82 -16.23
N TRP A 7 48.15 24.36 -15.31
CA TRP A 7 46.94 23.69 -14.81
C TRP A 7 45.78 24.29 -15.57
N GLU A 8 45.30 23.61 -16.60
CA GLU A 8 43.99 23.88 -17.18
C GLU A 8 42.95 23.47 -16.13
N ILE A 9 42.45 24.46 -15.40
CA ILE A 9 41.20 24.34 -14.65
C ILE A 9 40.10 24.18 -15.68
N GLY A 10 39.73 22.93 -15.99
CA GLY A 10 38.54 22.63 -16.78
C GLY A 10 37.36 23.38 -16.18
N ALA A 11 36.61 24.10 -17.03
CA ALA A 11 35.41 24.82 -16.61
C ALA A 11 34.52 23.86 -15.83
N ALA A 12 34.21 24.21 -14.57
CA ALA A 12 33.22 23.50 -13.81
C ALA A 12 31.90 23.60 -14.57
N GLU A 13 31.37 22.47 -15.03
CA GLU A 13 30.05 22.40 -15.63
C GLU A 13 29.07 22.95 -14.59
N GLU A 14 28.41 24.07 -14.92
CA GLU A 14 27.43 24.68 -14.03
C GLU A 14 26.24 23.73 -13.93
N VAL A 15 26.20 22.94 -12.86
CA VAL A 15 25.07 22.03 -12.59
C VAL A 15 23.87 22.88 -12.21
N VAL A 16 23.11 23.30 -13.21
CA VAL A 16 21.81 23.96 -13.02
C VAL A 16 20.81 22.90 -12.57
N MET A 17 20.27 23.07 -11.37
CA MET A 17 19.20 22.22 -10.86
C MET A 17 17.95 22.37 -11.74
N ASP A 18 17.51 21.29 -12.38
CA ASP A 18 16.27 21.23 -13.13
C ASP A 18 15.18 20.55 -12.29
N TYR A 19 14.08 21.27 -12.05
CA TYR A 19 12.95 20.79 -11.25
C TYR A 19 11.85 20.12 -12.09
N ARG A 20 12.05 20.00 -13.40
CA ARG A 20 11.10 19.33 -14.30
C ARG A 20 11.31 17.83 -14.28
N PHE A 21 10.26 17.10 -14.62
CA PHE A 21 10.39 15.69 -14.94
C PHE A 21 11.30 15.50 -16.16
N SER A 22 12.04 14.41 -16.16
CA SER A 22 12.76 13.96 -17.35
C SER A 22 11.77 13.56 -18.46
N VAL A 23 12.27 13.46 -19.70
CA VAL A 23 11.48 13.01 -20.85
C VAL A 23 10.83 11.65 -20.60
N ASP A 24 11.55 10.73 -19.94
CA ASP A 24 11.05 9.39 -19.62
C ASP A 24 9.96 9.39 -18.54
N GLU A 25 10.02 10.33 -17.59
CA GLU A 25 9.01 10.52 -16.55
C GLU A 25 7.75 11.18 -17.11
N ASP A 26 7.89 12.17 -18.00
CA ASP A 26 6.77 12.80 -18.69
C ASP A 26 6.08 11.84 -19.67
N ALA A 27 6.84 10.98 -20.36
CA ALA A 27 6.27 9.92 -21.19
C ALA A 27 5.46 8.92 -20.34
N PHE A 28 6.02 8.52 -19.18
CA PHE A 28 5.31 7.66 -18.23
C PHE A 28 4.06 8.32 -17.66
N ARG A 29 4.11 9.62 -17.34
CA ARG A 29 2.94 10.40 -16.94
C ARG A 29 1.84 10.36 -18.00
N GLY A 30 2.21 10.47 -19.27
CA GLY A 30 1.29 10.31 -20.41
C GLY A 30 0.60 8.94 -20.40
N GLU A 31 1.36 7.86 -20.22
CA GLU A 31 0.82 6.49 -20.12
C GLU A 31 -0.17 6.35 -18.95
N VAL A 32 0.18 6.87 -17.77
CA VAL A 32 -0.69 6.80 -16.59
C VAL A 32 -1.99 7.57 -16.83
N LYS A 33 -1.93 8.77 -17.42
CA LYS A 33 -3.12 9.55 -17.77
C LYS A 33 -4.04 8.84 -18.74
N GLU A 34 -3.47 8.24 -19.79
CA GLU A 34 -4.24 7.47 -20.78
C GLU A 34 -4.93 6.27 -20.14
N PHE A 35 -4.20 5.52 -19.29
CA PHE A 35 -4.77 4.43 -18.52
C PHE A 35 -5.94 4.90 -17.64
N LEU A 36 -5.76 5.99 -16.89
CA LEU A 36 -6.78 6.48 -15.95
C LEU A 36 -8.06 6.94 -16.66
N ARG A 37 -7.94 7.61 -17.82
CA ARG A 37 -9.11 8.00 -18.65
C ARG A 37 -9.99 6.81 -19.06
N GLY A 38 -9.39 5.65 -19.32
CA GLY A 38 -10.13 4.43 -19.66
C GLY A 38 -10.53 3.59 -18.45
N ALA A 39 -9.86 3.77 -17.31
CA ALA A 39 -10.05 2.95 -16.12
C ALA A 39 -11.06 3.53 -15.12
N ILE A 40 -11.22 4.86 -15.10
CA ILE A 40 -12.05 5.61 -14.15
C ILE A 40 -13.20 6.31 -14.90
N PRO A 41 -14.47 6.10 -14.49
CA PRO A 41 -15.62 6.83 -15.04
C PRO A 41 -15.49 8.36 -14.86
N GLU A 42 -16.04 9.14 -15.79
CA GLU A 42 -15.99 10.61 -15.73
C GLU A 42 -16.72 11.19 -14.51
N ASP A 43 -17.77 10.53 -14.04
CA ASP A 43 -18.58 10.89 -12.88
C ASP A 43 -18.11 10.21 -11.58
N TRP A 44 -16.90 9.64 -11.58
CA TRP A 44 -16.35 8.96 -10.41
C TRP A 44 -16.10 9.95 -9.27
N ASP A 45 -16.85 9.77 -8.18
CA ASP A 45 -16.56 10.38 -6.89
C ASP A 45 -16.91 9.41 -5.76
N TYR A 46 -16.11 9.44 -4.70
CA TYR A 46 -16.31 8.60 -3.53
C TYR A 46 -15.60 9.23 -2.33
N ASP A 47 -16.03 8.85 -1.12
CA ASP A 47 -15.26 9.10 0.08
C ASP A 47 -14.21 7.98 0.26
N PRO A 48 -12.90 8.29 0.24
CA PRO A 48 -11.84 7.31 0.49
C PRO A 48 -11.97 6.55 1.82
N PHE A 49 -12.66 7.13 2.80
CA PHE A 49 -12.90 6.52 4.11
C PHE A 49 -14.18 5.67 4.15
N GLU A 50 -15.05 5.76 3.14
CA GLU A 50 -16.34 5.04 3.06
C GLU A 50 -16.51 4.21 1.78
N LEU A 51 -15.47 3.46 1.39
CA LEU A 51 -15.58 2.46 0.32
C LEU A 51 -16.55 1.32 0.73
N THR A 52 -17.76 1.32 0.16
CA THR A 52 -18.82 0.36 0.47
C THR A 52 -19.63 0.00 -0.78
N GLY A 53 -20.28 -1.18 -0.78
CA GLY A 53 -21.14 -1.61 -1.87
C GLY A 53 -20.44 -1.55 -3.23
N GLU A 54 -21.03 -0.82 -4.17
CA GLU A 54 -20.55 -0.68 -5.55
C GLU A 54 -19.18 0.01 -5.64
N THR A 55 -18.89 1.01 -4.81
CA THR A 55 -17.58 1.70 -4.83
C THR A 55 -16.46 0.77 -4.37
N TRP A 56 -16.74 -0.13 -3.42
CA TRP A 56 -15.81 -1.19 -3.02
C TRP A 56 -15.55 -2.19 -4.15
N ASP A 57 -16.61 -2.64 -4.83
CA ASP A 57 -16.46 -3.60 -5.92
C ASP A 57 -15.69 -3.00 -7.09
N PHE A 58 -15.99 -1.74 -7.44
CA PHE A 58 -15.20 -0.98 -8.42
C PHE A 58 -13.74 -0.83 -7.98
N ALA A 59 -13.48 -0.49 -6.72
CA ALA A 59 -12.12 -0.32 -6.21
C ALA A 59 -11.26 -1.58 -6.33
N LYS A 60 -11.84 -2.77 -6.10
CA LYS A 60 -11.14 -4.04 -6.33
C LYS A 60 -10.84 -4.28 -7.81
N GLU A 61 -11.83 -4.07 -8.68
CA GLU A 61 -11.63 -4.25 -10.12
C GLU A 61 -10.61 -3.26 -10.69
N PHE A 62 -10.63 -2.01 -10.20
CA PHE A 62 -9.59 -1.03 -10.51
C PHE A 62 -8.20 -1.48 -10.02
N THR A 63 -8.11 -2.03 -8.81
CA THR A 63 -6.85 -2.57 -8.28
C THR A 63 -6.32 -3.72 -9.15
N LYS A 64 -7.20 -4.59 -9.67
CA LYS A 64 -6.79 -5.63 -10.64
C LYS A 64 -6.27 -5.04 -11.96
N LYS A 65 -6.88 -3.96 -12.46
CA LYS A 65 -6.37 -3.24 -13.65
C LYS A 65 -4.96 -2.68 -13.37
N LEU A 66 -4.73 -2.08 -12.19
CA LEU A 66 -3.39 -1.65 -11.78
C LEU A 66 -2.41 -2.82 -11.66
N ALA A 67 -2.86 -3.96 -11.11
CA ALA A 67 -2.03 -5.15 -10.96
C ALA A 67 -1.53 -5.68 -12.32
N SER A 68 -2.38 -5.64 -13.36
CA SER A 68 -2.00 -6.04 -14.73
C SER A 68 -0.84 -5.21 -15.32
N LYS A 69 -0.64 -3.99 -14.80
CA LYS A 69 0.47 -3.09 -15.15
C LYS A 69 1.66 -3.19 -14.17
N GLY A 70 1.52 -3.97 -13.09
CA GLY A 70 2.47 -4.01 -11.97
C GLY A 70 2.51 -2.72 -11.13
N TRP A 71 1.45 -1.90 -11.20
CA TRP A 71 1.40 -0.59 -10.54
C TRP A 71 0.83 -0.63 -9.12
N VAL A 72 0.41 -1.80 -8.63
CA VAL A 72 -0.04 -1.97 -7.24
C VAL A 72 1.12 -1.80 -6.26
N ALA A 73 2.28 -2.39 -6.56
CA ALA A 73 3.48 -2.31 -5.74
C ALA A 73 4.68 -1.82 -6.56
N PRO A 74 4.66 -0.56 -7.04
CA PRO A 74 5.61 -0.09 -8.05
C PRO A 74 7.06 -0.15 -7.57
N ALA A 75 7.30 0.12 -6.29
CA ALA A 75 8.63 0.11 -5.68
C ALA A 75 9.20 -1.30 -5.42
N TRP A 76 8.35 -2.32 -5.31
CA TRP A 76 8.80 -3.64 -4.91
C TRP A 76 9.67 -4.29 -5.98
N PRO A 77 10.64 -5.15 -5.59
CA PRO A 77 11.38 -5.97 -6.54
C PRO A 77 10.47 -6.83 -7.42
N LYS A 78 10.95 -7.16 -8.62
CA LYS A 78 10.16 -7.90 -9.62
C LYS A 78 9.83 -9.32 -9.17
N GLU A 79 10.71 -9.96 -8.41
CA GLU A 79 10.50 -11.29 -7.82
C GLU A 79 9.29 -11.35 -6.86
N TYR A 80 8.87 -10.20 -6.31
CA TYR A 80 7.71 -10.08 -5.44
C TYR A 80 6.49 -9.48 -6.15
N GLY A 81 6.48 -9.44 -7.48
CA GLY A 81 5.36 -8.93 -8.28
C GLY A 81 5.31 -7.40 -8.43
N GLY A 82 6.37 -6.70 -8.02
CA GLY A 82 6.53 -5.26 -8.25
C GLY A 82 7.21 -4.93 -9.59
N GLN A 83 7.54 -3.65 -9.77
CA GLN A 83 8.21 -3.16 -10.99
C GLN A 83 9.68 -2.74 -10.74
N GLY A 84 10.12 -2.65 -9.49
CA GLY A 84 11.42 -2.05 -9.14
C GLY A 84 11.53 -0.62 -9.64
N MET A 85 10.39 0.10 -9.67
CA MET A 85 10.26 1.40 -10.30
C MET A 85 11.12 2.45 -9.58
N GLY A 86 11.82 3.30 -10.34
CA GLY A 86 12.57 4.42 -9.77
C GLY A 86 11.67 5.43 -9.05
N TYR A 87 12.22 6.11 -8.04
CA TYR A 87 11.46 6.99 -7.13
C TYR A 87 10.61 8.04 -7.85
N MET A 88 11.17 8.74 -8.85
CA MET A 88 10.44 9.79 -9.57
C MET A 88 9.27 9.27 -10.40
N LYS A 89 9.36 8.06 -10.99
CA LYS A 89 8.21 7.42 -11.63
C LYS A 89 7.14 7.02 -10.60
N GLN A 90 7.53 6.63 -9.38
CA GLN A 90 6.55 6.38 -8.31
C GLN A 90 5.83 7.67 -7.89
N VAL A 91 6.55 8.82 -7.86
CA VAL A 91 5.95 10.14 -7.62
C VAL A 91 4.94 10.46 -8.71
N VAL A 92 5.32 10.33 -9.99
CA VAL A 92 4.41 10.53 -11.13
C VAL A 92 3.15 9.67 -11.02
N LEU A 93 3.30 8.36 -10.78
CA LEU A 93 2.17 7.45 -10.62
C LEU A 93 1.26 7.90 -9.46
N SER A 94 1.86 8.25 -8.33
CA SER A 94 1.12 8.65 -7.12
C SER A 94 0.37 9.96 -7.31
N GLU A 95 0.97 10.94 -7.98
CA GLU A 95 0.33 12.22 -8.31
C GLU A 95 -0.88 12.03 -9.22
N GLU A 96 -0.75 11.25 -10.29
CA GLU A 96 -1.85 11.05 -11.24
C GLU A 96 -2.99 10.22 -10.61
N LEU A 97 -2.67 9.19 -9.83
CA LEU A 97 -3.67 8.43 -9.07
C LEU A 97 -4.43 9.34 -8.08
N ALA A 98 -3.72 10.22 -7.37
CA ALA A 98 -4.34 11.16 -6.44
C ALA A 98 -5.19 12.20 -7.16
N TYR A 99 -4.69 12.78 -8.26
CA TYR A 99 -5.39 13.77 -9.06
C TYR A 99 -6.71 13.22 -9.63
N SER A 100 -6.69 11.97 -10.11
CA SER A 100 -7.89 11.28 -10.63
C SER A 100 -8.78 10.67 -9.54
N ARG A 101 -8.48 10.88 -8.25
CA ARG A 101 -9.21 10.25 -7.12
C ARG A 101 -9.35 8.74 -7.33
N ALA A 102 -8.27 8.10 -7.78
CA ALA A 102 -8.28 6.68 -8.06
C ALA A 102 -8.53 5.88 -6.76
N PRO A 103 -9.46 4.92 -6.75
CA PRO A 103 -9.69 4.11 -5.56
C PRO A 103 -8.50 3.21 -5.26
N ASN A 104 -8.33 2.89 -3.97
CA ASN A 104 -7.20 2.09 -3.51
C ASN A 104 -7.64 1.06 -2.45
N THR A 105 -7.51 -0.23 -2.77
CA THR A 105 -7.72 -1.33 -1.82
C THR A 105 -6.43 -2.02 -1.40
N ALA A 106 -5.28 -1.64 -1.96
CA ALA A 106 -4.00 -2.32 -1.74
C ALA A 106 -3.09 -1.62 -0.72
N LEU A 107 -3.40 -0.37 -0.33
CA LEU A 107 -2.55 0.48 0.51
C LEU A 107 -1.94 -0.25 1.72
N ILE A 108 -2.76 -0.91 2.53
CA ILE A 108 -2.25 -1.56 3.75
C ILE A 108 -1.36 -2.76 3.41
N GLY A 109 -1.76 -3.53 2.40
CA GLY A 109 -0.99 -4.68 1.91
C GLY A 109 0.37 -4.26 1.37
N VAL A 110 0.42 -3.22 0.56
CA VAL A 110 1.64 -2.78 -0.14
C VAL A 110 2.58 -1.99 0.77
N THR A 111 2.03 -1.15 1.66
CA THR A 111 2.84 -0.25 2.49
C THR A 111 3.32 -0.91 3.78
N TYR A 112 2.52 -1.82 4.38
CA TYR A 112 2.80 -2.36 5.70
C TYR A 112 2.97 -3.88 5.71
N ALA A 113 1.94 -4.63 5.32
CA ALA A 113 1.95 -6.08 5.49
C ALA A 113 3.00 -6.75 4.59
N GLY A 114 3.00 -6.40 3.30
CA GLY A 114 3.89 -6.95 2.30
C GLY A 114 5.38 -6.74 2.59
N PRO A 115 5.85 -5.51 2.86
CA PRO A 115 7.26 -5.27 3.17
C PRO A 115 7.68 -6.00 4.46
N THR A 116 6.79 -6.10 5.45
CA THR A 116 7.04 -6.87 6.68
C THR A 116 7.22 -8.36 6.36
N ILE A 117 6.37 -8.94 5.52
CA ILE A 117 6.45 -10.35 5.10
C ILE A 117 7.70 -10.59 4.22
N ILE A 118 8.04 -9.67 3.33
CA ILE A 118 9.24 -9.78 2.48
C ILE A 118 10.52 -9.86 3.35
N VAL A 119 10.60 -9.02 4.38
CA VAL A 119 11.81 -8.91 5.22
C VAL A 119 11.85 -9.99 6.32
N TYR A 120 10.72 -10.25 6.99
CA TYR A 120 10.68 -11.08 8.21
C TYR A 120 9.90 -12.39 8.06
N GLY A 121 9.15 -12.55 6.97
CA GLY A 121 8.35 -13.74 6.75
C GLY A 121 9.18 -14.94 6.30
N ASN A 122 8.67 -16.14 6.59
CA ASN A 122 9.19 -17.37 6.01
C ASN A 122 8.72 -17.54 4.54
N GLU A 123 9.24 -18.54 3.85
CA GLU A 123 8.94 -18.75 2.43
C GLU A 123 7.47 -19.13 2.20
N GLU A 124 6.86 -19.88 3.12
CA GLU A 124 5.45 -20.25 3.06
C GLU A 124 4.55 -19.00 3.13
N GLN A 125 4.84 -18.07 4.05
CA GLN A 125 4.12 -16.80 4.19
C GLN A 125 4.30 -15.92 2.95
N LYS A 126 5.52 -15.84 2.40
CA LYS A 126 5.77 -15.08 1.17
C LYS A 126 4.95 -15.64 0.01
N GLN A 127 4.99 -16.95 -0.22
CA GLN A 127 4.24 -17.61 -1.29
C GLN A 127 2.73 -17.45 -1.12
N GLN A 128 2.23 -17.48 0.11
CA GLN A 128 0.82 -17.35 0.39
C GLN A 128 0.30 -15.92 0.19
N PHE A 129 1.02 -14.90 0.66
CA PHE A 129 0.46 -13.55 0.80
C PHE A 129 0.93 -12.56 -0.27
N ILE A 130 2.20 -12.63 -0.70
CA ILE A 130 2.76 -11.62 -1.61
C ILE A 130 2.08 -11.60 -2.98
N PRO A 131 1.81 -12.76 -3.64
CA PRO A 131 1.07 -12.76 -4.89
C PRO A 131 -0.34 -12.19 -4.75
N GLY A 132 -1.04 -12.51 -3.65
CA GLY A 132 -2.39 -12.00 -3.42
C GLY A 132 -2.46 -10.50 -3.12
N ILE A 133 -1.41 -9.93 -2.51
CA ILE A 133 -1.30 -8.47 -2.32
C ILE A 133 -1.11 -7.78 -3.66
N THR A 134 -0.16 -8.27 -4.48
CA THR A 134 0.19 -7.63 -5.76
C THR A 134 -0.87 -7.82 -6.85
N SER A 135 -1.63 -8.91 -6.81
CA SER A 135 -2.79 -9.13 -7.70
C SER A 135 -4.03 -8.32 -7.30
N GLY A 136 -4.11 -7.88 -6.04
CA GLY A 136 -5.29 -7.26 -5.45
C GLY A 136 -6.36 -8.23 -4.96
N ASP A 137 -6.08 -9.55 -4.94
CA ASP A 137 -7.01 -10.57 -4.44
C ASP A 137 -7.11 -10.59 -2.91
N ILE A 138 -6.05 -10.17 -2.22
CA ILE A 138 -5.99 -10.07 -0.76
C ILE A 138 -5.94 -8.59 -0.36
N VAL A 139 -7.03 -8.14 0.27
CA VAL A 139 -7.09 -6.81 0.89
C VAL A 139 -6.80 -6.93 2.37
N TRP A 140 -5.84 -6.14 2.84
CA TRP A 140 -5.42 -6.10 4.24
C TRP A 140 -6.09 -4.94 4.98
N CYS A 141 -6.27 -5.12 6.28
CA CYS A 141 -6.61 -4.05 7.20
C CYS A 141 -5.58 -3.96 8.33
N GLN A 142 -5.32 -2.75 8.83
CA GLN A 142 -4.37 -2.52 9.90
C GLN A 142 -5.09 -2.45 11.23
N GLY A 143 -4.76 -3.36 12.15
CA GLY A 143 -5.45 -3.53 13.43
C GLY A 143 -4.82 -2.84 14.64
N TYR A 144 -3.98 -1.82 14.46
CA TYR A 144 -3.21 -1.21 15.56
C TYR A 144 -4.08 -0.50 16.59
N SER A 145 -4.88 0.48 16.20
CA SER A 145 -5.55 1.37 17.16
C SER A 145 -6.54 0.67 18.08
N GLU A 146 -6.42 0.95 19.38
CA GLU A 146 -7.33 0.55 20.45
C GLU A 146 -7.94 1.78 21.12
N ARG A 147 -8.99 1.61 21.94
CA ARG A 147 -9.63 2.73 22.64
C ARG A 147 -8.67 3.55 23.51
N ASN A 148 -7.67 2.89 24.07
CA ASN A 148 -6.64 3.46 24.94
C ASN A 148 -5.28 3.67 24.25
N ALA A 149 -5.13 3.25 22.99
CA ALA A 149 -3.87 3.33 22.25
C ALA A 149 -4.12 3.87 20.84
N GLY A 150 -3.86 5.17 20.68
CA GLY A 150 -3.85 5.87 19.39
C GLY A 150 -2.41 6.18 18.97
N SER A 151 -1.99 7.44 19.13
CA SER A 151 -0.61 7.86 18.83
C SER A 151 0.44 7.14 19.68
N ASP A 152 0.10 6.76 20.92
CA ASP A 152 0.94 5.90 21.76
C ASP A 152 0.61 4.43 21.52
N ILE A 153 1.16 3.89 20.43
CA ILE A 153 0.98 2.48 20.04
C ILE A 153 1.69 1.51 21.00
N ALA A 154 2.59 1.97 21.86
CA ALA A 154 3.24 1.09 22.83
C ALA A 154 2.28 0.68 23.96
N TRP A 155 1.18 1.43 24.15
CA TRP A 155 0.18 1.19 25.19
C TRP A 155 -0.91 0.16 24.82
N LEU A 156 -0.71 -0.61 23.73
CA LEU A 156 -1.64 -1.66 23.32
C LEU A 156 -1.86 -2.70 24.41
N GLN A 157 -3.11 -3.10 24.59
CA GLN A 157 -3.51 -4.10 25.59
C GLN A 157 -3.84 -5.44 24.98
N ARG A 158 -4.05 -5.53 23.65
CA ARG A 158 -4.24 -6.81 22.96
C ARG A 158 -3.03 -7.72 23.17
N ARG A 159 -3.31 -8.97 23.53
CA ARG A 159 -2.30 -9.98 23.83
C ARG A 159 -2.52 -11.21 22.97
N ALA A 160 -1.44 -11.84 22.53
CA ALA A 160 -1.47 -13.17 21.94
C ALA A 160 -0.90 -14.17 22.94
N VAL A 161 -1.67 -15.20 23.30
CA VAL A 161 -1.23 -16.27 24.20
C VAL A 161 -1.08 -17.56 23.40
N ARG A 162 0.07 -18.21 23.51
CA ARG A 162 0.34 -19.47 22.81
C ARG A 162 -0.56 -20.60 23.32
N ASP A 163 -1.19 -21.34 22.42
CA ASP A 163 -2.03 -22.51 22.65
C ASP A 163 -1.62 -23.63 21.67
N GLY A 164 -0.68 -24.49 22.07
CA GLY A 164 -0.07 -25.46 21.16
C GLY A 164 0.74 -24.77 20.07
N ASP A 165 0.42 -25.08 18.80
CA ASP A 165 1.02 -24.46 17.61
C ASP A 165 0.28 -23.20 17.14
N ASP A 166 -0.79 -22.83 17.84
CA ASP A 166 -1.57 -21.62 17.56
C ASP A 166 -1.32 -20.53 18.61
N TYR A 167 -1.76 -19.32 18.29
CA TYR A 167 -1.95 -18.23 19.24
C TYR A 167 -3.43 -17.88 19.38
N VAL A 168 -3.87 -17.73 20.63
CA VAL A 168 -5.18 -17.20 21.02
C VAL A 168 -5.03 -15.70 21.25
N ILE A 169 -5.67 -14.90 20.40
CA ILE A 169 -5.70 -13.45 20.57
C ILE A 169 -6.73 -13.07 21.64
N LEU A 170 -6.26 -12.46 22.73
CA LEU A 170 -7.05 -11.99 23.86
C LEU A 170 -7.20 -10.45 23.81
N THR A 171 -8.39 -9.98 24.17
CA THR A 171 -8.80 -8.56 24.30
C THR A 171 -8.84 -7.68 23.03
N GLY A 172 -9.82 -6.76 22.99
CA GLY A 172 -9.83 -5.55 22.16
C GLY A 172 -10.53 -5.60 20.79
N ALA A 173 -11.56 -4.77 20.61
CA ALA A 173 -12.03 -4.33 19.29
C ALA A 173 -11.14 -3.16 18.82
N SER A 174 -10.60 -3.23 17.61
CA SER A 174 -9.89 -2.09 17.03
C SER A 174 -10.89 -0.99 16.70
N SER A 175 -10.58 0.24 17.12
CA SER A 175 -11.48 1.40 16.97
C SER A 175 -11.41 2.05 15.60
N TRP A 176 -10.29 1.89 14.89
CA TRP A 176 -10.04 2.48 13.58
C TRP A 176 -9.49 1.43 12.63
N LEU A 177 -10.39 0.78 11.89
CA LEU A 177 -10.05 -0.20 10.85
C LEU A 177 -10.41 0.38 9.48
N GLY A 178 -9.41 0.81 8.72
CA GLY A 178 -9.57 1.08 7.29
C GLY A 178 -9.68 -0.22 6.50
N GLN A 179 -10.39 -0.20 5.36
CA GLN A 179 -10.49 -1.31 4.41
C GLN A 179 -11.08 -2.62 4.97
N THR A 180 -11.94 -2.54 6.00
CA THR A 180 -12.68 -3.72 6.50
C THR A 180 -14.09 -3.79 5.94
N ARG A 181 -14.42 -4.92 5.31
CA ARG A 181 -15.83 -5.26 5.06
C ARG A 181 -16.47 -5.73 6.37
N THR A 182 -17.30 -4.91 6.98
CA THR A 182 -18.13 -5.35 8.11
C THR A 182 -19.14 -6.39 7.63
N ARG A 183 -18.88 -7.67 7.88
CA ARG A 183 -19.90 -8.70 7.76
C ARG A 183 -20.87 -8.52 8.92
N ARG A 184 -21.93 -7.72 8.74
CA ARG A 184 -23.08 -7.68 9.69
C ARG A 184 -23.70 -9.07 9.71
N ASN A 185 -23.37 -9.86 10.71
CA ASN A 185 -24.11 -11.08 11.00
C ASN A 185 -25.42 -10.66 11.67
N THR A 186 -26.53 -10.67 10.92
CA THR A 186 -27.86 -10.32 11.42
C THR A 186 -28.40 -11.44 12.31
N ARG A 187 -27.85 -11.58 13.53
CA ARG A 187 -28.53 -12.18 14.69
C ARG A 187 -27.94 -11.60 15.98
N GLY A 188 -28.72 -10.73 16.64
CA GLY A 188 -28.51 -10.36 18.04
C GLY A 188 -28.35 -8.86 18.26
N SER A 189 -29.23 -8.34 19.10
CA SER A 189 -29.39 -6.95 19.55
C SER A 189 -28.12 -6.29 20.09
N ALA A 190 -28.14 -4.95 20.05
CA ALA A 190 -27.18 -4.03 20.64
C ALA A 190 -26.86 -4.37 22.12
N THR A 191 -25.70 -3.90 22.58
CA THR A 191 -25.07 -4.11 23.91
C THR A 191 -24.51 -5.51 24.19
N SER A 192 -23.31 -5.80 23.67
CA SER A 192 -22.31 -6.60 24.40
C SER A 192 -20.93 -6.37 23.78
N SER A 193 -19.94 -6.07 24.63
CA SER A 193 -18.52 -6.14 24.30
C SER A 193 -18.17 -7.59 23.99
N ARG A 194 -18.26 -7.99 22.71
CA ARG A 194 -17.86 -9.34 22.30
C ARG A 194 -16.34 -9.39 22.20
N GLN A 195 -15.71 -10.16 23.08
CA GLN A 195 -14.35 -10.65 22.90
C GLN A 195 -14.33 -11.52 21.64
N TRP A 196 -13.46 -11.18 20.70
CA TRP A 196 -13.17 -12.04 19.56
C TRP A 196 -11.94 -12.86 19.91
N THR A 197 -12.06 -14.19 19.82
CA THR A 197 -10.91 -15.08 19.83
C THR A 197 -10.56 -15.38 18.38
N LEU A 198 -9.45 -14.83 17.91
CA LEU A 198 -8.85 -15.24 16.64
C LEU A 198 -7.78 -16.29 16.93
N ARG A 199 -7.81 -17.41 16.20
CA ARG A 199 -6.71 -18.37 16.13
C ARG A 199 -5.83 -17.99 14.96
N ALA A 200 -4.55 -17.77 15.23
CA ALA A 200 -3.52 -17.62 14.20
C ALA A 200 -2.52 -18.77 14.39
N SER A 201 -2.27 -19.54 13.34
CA SER A 201 -1.26 -20.59 13.35
C SER A 201 0.13 -19.99 13.09
N ALA A 202 1.16 -20.53 13.76
CA ALA A 202 2.54 -20.08 13.63
C ALA A 202 3.14 -20.36 12.25
#